data_AF-A0A0C1RI86-F1
#
_entry.id   AF-A0A0C1RI86-F1
#
_cell.length_a   1.000
_cell.length_b   1.000
_cell.length_c   1.000
_cell.angle_alpha   90.00
_cell.angle_beta   90.00
_cell.angle_gamma   90.00
#
_symmetry.space_group_name_H-M   'P 1'
#
loop_
_entity.id
_entity.type
_entity.pdbx_description
1 polymer ?
#
loop_
_entity_poly.entity_id
_entity_poly.type
_entity_poly.pdbx_seq_one_letter_code
_entity_poly.pdbx_strand_id
1 'polypeptide(L)'
;MALRNTFKILKPNGIFRCVLPDLEYEAKNYSSNTDSEASILFLKRTGLGQDKRKYDLLSMLREFYGNSKYRWMWDYKSLSSELKAVGFNSVRRAYFNDSSYDIFKTVETESRWENALGIEAKKCA
;
A
#
# COMPACT_ATOMS: atom_id res chain seq x y z
N MET A 1 0.13 -13.33 6.11
CA MET A 1 1.11 -14.28 5.51
C MET A 1 2.24 -13.55 4.78
N ALA A 2 1.96 -12.60 3.89
CA ALA A 2 2.99 -11.89 3.12
C ALA A 2 4.09 -11.24 3.99
N LEU A 3 3.73 -10.38 4.96
CA LEU A 3 4.71 -9.70 5.83
C LEU A 3 5.61 -10.67 6.61
N ARG A 4 5.04 -11.77 7.12
CA ARG A 4 5.81 -12.83 7.81
C ARG A 4 6.81 -13.51 6.87
N ASN A 5 6.44 -13.75 5.62
CA ASN A 5 7.34 -14.34 4.64
C ASN A 5 8.43 -13.34 4.21
N THR A 6 8.09 -12.07 4.00
CA THR A 6 9.06 -11.00 3.76
C THR A 6 10.08 -10.91 4.89
N PHE A 7 9.62 -10.95 6.14
CA PHE A 7 10.50 -10.97 7.30
C PHE A 7 11.44 -12.19 7.31
N LYS A 8 10.95 -13.38 6.93
CA LYS A 8 11.78 -14.59 6.86
C LYS A 8 12.90 -14.48 5.83
N ILE A 9 12.62 -13.96 4.63
CA ILE A 9 13.60 -13.90 3.54
C ILE A 9 14.62 -12.76 3.67
N LEU A 10 14.28 -11.70 4.41
CA LEU A 10 15.22 -10.60 4.64
C LEU A 10 16.39 -11.06 5.51
N LYS A 11 17.60 -10.61 5.16
CA LYS A 11 18.77 -10.77 6.03
C LYS A 11 18.58 -9.94 7.32
N PRO A 12 19.25 -10.29 8.44
CA PRO A 12 19.33 -9.42 9.61
C PRO A 12 19.70 -7.98 9.22
N ASN A 13 19.07 -6.99 9.85
CA ASN A 13 19.20 -5.57 9.50
C ASN A 13 18.71 -5.18 8.09
N GLY A 14 18.09 -6.08 7.34
CA GLY A 14 17.55 -5.81 6.01
C GLY A 14 16.38 -4.82 6.04
N ILE A 15 16.28 -3.98 5.01
CA ILE A 15 15.22 -2.99 4.87
C ILE A 15 14.08 -3.56 4.04
N PHE A 16 12.87 -3.44 4.57
CA PHE A 16 11.63 -3.61 3.84
C PHE A 16 11.05 -2.23 3.55
N ARG A 17 10.71 -1.97 2.30
CA ARG A 17 10.10 -0.72 1.87
C ARG A 17 9.01 -1.01 0.86
N CYS A 18 7.84 -0.41 1.03
CA CYS A 18 6.75 -0.56 0.08
C CYS A 18 5.92 0.71 -0.06
N VAL A 19 5.25 0.80 -1.21
CA VAL A 19 4.28 1.83 -1.56
C VAL A 19 3.00 1.14 -2.06
N LEU A 20 1.85 1.59 -1.58
CA LEU A 20 0.53 1.03 -1.90
C LEU A 20 -0.53 2.14 -1.81
N PRO A 21 -1.76 1.93 -2.30
CA PRO A 21 -2.85 2.89 -2.08
C PRO A 21 -3.09 3.20 -0.59
N ASP A 22 -3.48 4.44 -0.29
CA ASP A 22 -3.67 4.93 1.08
C ASP A 22 -5.15 5.06 1.46
N LEU A 23 -5.61 4.20 2.37
CA LEU A 23 -7.00 4.22 2.82
C LEU A 23 -7.36 5.53 3.56
N GLU A 24 -6.44 6.07 4.36
CA GLU A 24 -6.70 7.29 5.13
C GLU A 24 -6.81 8.49 4.19
N TYR A 25 -6.00 8.54 3.14
CA TYR A 25 -6.13 9.54 2.09
C TYR A 25 -7.48 9.44 1.39
N GLU A 26 -7.86 8.26 0.90
CA GLU A 26 -9.12 8.08 0.17
C GLU A 26 -10.34 8.39 1.07
N ALA A 27 -10.31 8.01 2.34
CA ALA A 27 -11.37 8.30 3.29
C ALA A 27 -11.50 9.80 3.57
N LYS A 28 -10.38 10.52 3.72
CA LYS A 28 -10.39 11.98 3.89
C LYS A 28 -10.91 12.68 2.64
N ASN A 29 -10.42 12.27 1.47
CA ASN A 29 -10.87 12.81 0.19
C ASN A 29 -12.38 12.62 -0.02
N TYR A 30 -12.92 11.44 0.32
CA TYR A 30 -14.36 11.21 0.33
C TYR A 30 -15.10 12.14 1.29
N SER A 31 -14.67 12.18 2.56
CA SER A 31 -15.35 12.93 3.63
C SER A 31 -15.42 14.43 3.34
N SER A 32 -14.41 14.99 2.67
CA SER A 32 -14.36 16.41 2.32
C SER A 32 -14.98 16.74 0.96
N ASN A 33 -15.37 15.75 0.17
CA ASN A 33 -15.88 15.95 -1.19
C ASN A 33 -17.42 16.03 -1.17
N THR A 34 -17.95 17.15 -1.66
CA THR A 34 -19.39 17.44 -1.70
C THR A 34 -20.08 17.04 -3.00
N ASP A 35 -19.33 16.52 -3.98
CA ASP A 35 -19.86 16.02 -5.25
C ASP A 35 -20.77 14.81 -5.03
N SER A 36 -21.86 14.71 -5.79
CA SER A 36 -22.81 13.60 -5.71
C SER A 36 -22.17 12.24 -6.01
N GLU A 37 -21.07 12.21 -6.77
CA GLU A 37 -20.33 11.00 -7.16
C GLU A 37 -19.21 10.64 -6.17
N ALA A 38 -18.98 11.42 -5.11
CA ALA A 38 -17.88 11.21 -4.16
C ALA A 38 -17.85 9.79 -3.56
N SER A 39 -19.03 9.26 -3.20
CA SER A 39 -19.17 7.91 -2.65
C SER A 39 -18.83 6.82 -3.69
N ILE A 40 -19.22 7.02 -4.95
CA ILE A 40 -18.96 6.08 -6.05
C ILE A 40 -17.46 6.07 -6.37
N LEU A 41 -16.83 7.24 -6.44
CA LEU A 41 -15.39 7.36 -6.65
C LEU A 41 -14.58 6.70 -5.53
N PHE A 42 -14.97 6.92 -4.27
CA PHE A 42 -14.35 6.27 -3.12
C PHE A 42 -14.42 4.74 -3.22
N LEU A 43 -15.60 4.19 -3.51
CA LEU A 43 -15.79 2.74 -3.64
C LEU A 43 -14.98 2.15 -4.82
N LYS A 44 -14.87 2.87 -5.93
CA LYS A 44 -14.06 2.46 -7.09
C LYS A 44 -12.56 2.48 -6.76
N ARG A 45 -12.05 3.58 -6.20
CA ARG A 45 -10.62 3.73 -5.86
C ARG A 45 -10.17 2.77 -4.77
N THR A 46 -11.04 2.49 -3.81
CA THR A 46 -10.76 1.51 -2.75
C THR A 46 -10.94 0.06 -3.17
N GLY A 47 -11.52 -0.19 -4.35
CA GLY A 47 -11.89 -1.54 -4.80
C GLY A 47 -12.98 -2.19 -3.93
N LEU A 48 -13.70 -1.41 -3.13
CA LEU A 48 -14.80 -1.85 -2.26
C LEU A 48 -16.16 -1.83 -2.97
N GLY A 49 -16.25 -1.18 -4.14
CA GLY A 49 -17.40 -1.20 -5.01
C GLY A 49 -17.36 -2.37 -6.00
N GLN A 50 -18.50 -3.05 -6.19
CA GLN A 50 -18.69 -3.98 -7.31
C GLN A 50 -19.51 -3.30 -8.40
N ASP A 51 -18.88 -2.88 -9.49
CA ASP A 51 -19.61 -2.54 -10.71
C ASP A 51 -20.13 -3.86 -11.33
N LYS A 52 -21.44 -3.94 -11.53
CA LYS A 52 -22.17 -5.15 -11.96
C LYS A 52 -21.41 -6.01 -12.99
N ARG A 53 -21.40 -7.33 -12.74
CA ARG A 53 -21.17 -8.48 -13.64
C ARG A 53 -21.11 -8.13 -15.14
N LYS A 54 -19.96 -7.63 -15.62
CA LYS A 54 -19.63 -7.54 -17.05
C LYS A 54 -18.30 -8.24 -17.28
N TYR A 55 -18.25 -9.05 -18.34
CA TYR A 55 -17.17 -9.94 -18.73
C TYR A 55 -15.91 -9.17 -19.14
N ASP A 56 -15.25 -8.52 -18.18
CA ASP A 56 -13.99 -7.81 -18.40
C ASP A 56 -12.93 -8.15 -17.33
N LEU A 57 -13.06 -9.36 -16.79
CA LEU A 57 -12.12 -9.95 -15.83
C LEU A 57 -10.67 -9.87 -16.33
N LEU A 58 -10.44 -9.91 -17.64
CA LEU A 58 -9.11 -9.82 -18.26
C LEU A 58 -8.47 -8.43 -18.23
N SER A 59 -9.26 -7.36 -18.17
CA SER A 59 -8.77 -5.97 -18.14
C SER A 59 -8.46 -5.56 -16.70
N MET A 60 -9.31 -5.99 -15.77
CA MET A 60 -9.09 -5.83 -14.34
C MET A 60 -7.89 -6.69 -13.86
N LEU A 61 -7.80 -7.97 -14.27
CA LEU A 61 -6.67 -8.83 -13.89
C LEU A 61 -5.33 -8.34 -14.45
N ARG A 62 -5.30 -7.68 -15.62
CA ARG A 62 -4.06 -7.17 -16.24
C ARG A 62 -3.43 -6.00 -15.49
N GLU A 63 -4.21 -5.19 -14.79
CA GLU A 63 -3.69 -4.17 -13.85
C GLU A 63 -3.35 -4.75 -12.46
N PHE A 64 -3.85 -5.95 -12.15
CA PHE A 64 -3.84 -6.56 -10.83
C PHE A 64 -3.03 -7.88 -10.72
N TYR A 65 -2.12 -8.18 -11.66
CA TYR A 65 -1.26 -9.37 -11.60
C TYR A 65 -0.26 -9.31 -10.44
N GLY A 66 -0.76 -9.62 -9.24
CA GLY A 66 -0.04 -9.64 -7.99
C GLY A 66 -0.85 -10.25 -6.85
N ASN A 67 -1.81 -11.13 -7.16
CA ASN A 67 -2.33 -12.18 -6.28
C ASN A 67 -2.59 -11.79 -4.80
N SER A 68 -3.61 -10.97 -4.57
CA SER A 68 -4.39 -11.11 -3.33
C SER A 68 -5.84 -10.79 -3.63
N LYS A 69 -6.73 -11.70 -3.25
CA LYS A 69 -8.17 -11.46 -3.20
C LYS A 69 -8.39 -10.25 -2.28
N TYR A 70 -8.59 -9.07 -2.87
CA TYR A 70 -8.81 -7.78 -2.22
C TYR A 70 -9.78 -7.92 -1.06
N ARG A 71 -9.31 -7.66 0.16
CA ARG A 71 -10.21 -7.48 1.31
C ARG A 71 -9.86 -6.30 2.19
N TRP A 72 -8.63 -5.77 2.12
CA TRP A 72 -8.16 -4.71 3.01
C TRP A 72 -7.23 -3.76 2.26
N MET A 73 -7.61 -2.48 2.21
CA MET A 73 -6.68 -1.38 1.99
C MET A 73 -6.12 -0.96 3.35
N TRP A 74 -4.88 -0.50 3.38
CA TRP A 74 -4.21 -0.17 4.62
C TRP A 74 -4.07 1.34 4.79
N ASP A 75 -4.08 1.76 6.05
CA ASP A 75 -3.54 3.05 6.46
C ASP A 75 -2.19 2.83 7.16
N TYR A 76 -1.52 3.94 7.52
CA TYR A 76 -0.23 3.85 8.19
C TYR A 76 -0.33 3.15 9.55
N LYS A 77 -1.41 3.42 10.31
CA LYS A 77 -1.59 2.95 11.68
C LYS A 77 -1.68 1.43 11.74
N SER A 78 -2.58 0.86 10.93
CA SER A 78 -2.82 -0.58 10.85
C SER A 78 -1.62 -1.33 10.28
N LEU A 79 -1.01 -0.84 9.19
CA LEU A 79 0.15 -1.50 8.58
C LEU A 79 1.39 -1.43 9.48
N SER A 80 1.60 -0.29 10.16
CA SER A 80 2.70 -0.14 11.12
C SER A 80 2.55 -1.10 12.29
N SER A 81 1.33 -1.27 12.81
CA SER A 81 1.03 -2.23 13.87
C SER A 81 1.34 -3.66 13.44
N GLU A 82 0.91 -4.07 12.24
CA GLU A 82 1.17 -5.41 11.70
C GLU A 82 2.66 -5.68 11.48
N LEU A 83 3.41 -4.71 10.94
CA LEU A 83 4.86 -4.84 10.77
C LEU A 83 5.58 -5.05 12.10
N LYS A 84 5.21 -4.28 13.13
CA LYS A 84 5.76 -4.43 14.48
C LYS A 84 5.40 -5.79 15.07
N ALA A 85 4.16 -6.25 14.91
CA ALA A 85 3.71 -7.56 15.38
C ALA A 85 4.44 -8.74 14.69
N VAL A 86 4.94 -8.55 13.46
CA VAL A 86 5.78 -9.53 12.77
C VAL A 86 7.22 -9.54 13.29
N GLY A 87 7.68 -8.45 13.89
CA GLY A 87 9.04 -8.32 14.44
C GLY A 87 9.93 -7.32 13.71
N PHE A 88 9.38 -6.50 12.80
CA PHE A 88 10.12 -5.36 12.25
C PHE A 88 10.29 -4.27 13.32
N ASN A 89 11.42 -3.57 13.27
CA ASN A 89 11.69 -2.36 14.05
C ASN A 89 11.85 -1.14 13.12
N SER A 90 12.04 0.05 13.72
CA SER A 90 12.25 1.31 13.00
C SER A 90 11.20 1.58 11.91
N VAL A 91 9.95 1.17 12.15
CA VAL A 91 8.84 1.36 11.21
C VAL A 91 8.50 2.84 11.11
N ARG A 92 8.59 3.41 9.92
CA ARG A 92 8.36 4.82 9.66
C ARG A 92 7.56 5.05 8.38
N ARG A 93 6.90 6.20 8.32
CA ARG A 93 6.37 6.74 7.07
C ARG A 93 7.52 6.94 6.08
N ALA A 94 7.30 6.55 4.84
CA ALA A 94 8.24 6.76 3.75
C ALA A 94 7.64 7.67 2.68
N TYR A 95 8.52 8.38 1.99
CA TYR A 95 8.22 9.26 0.86
C TYR A 95 9.20 9.02 -0.29
N PHE A 96 8.84 9.45 -1.49
CA PHE A 96 9.69 9.30 -2.68
C PHE A 96 11.12 9.80 -2.42
N ASN A 97 12.11 8.96 -2.75
CA ASN A 97 13.54 9.21 -2.61
C ASN A 97 14.04 9.53 -1.18
N ASP A 98 13.25 9.27 -0.15
CA ASP A 98 13.60 9.60 1.24
C ASP A 98 14.41 8.51 1.97
N SER A 99 14.71 7.38 1.31
CA SER A 99 15.50 6.32 1.93
C SER A 99 16.96 6.73 2.07
N SER A 100 17.58 6.36 3.19
CA SER A 100 19.03 6.51 3.40
C SER A 100 19.86 5.55 2.55
N TYR A 101 19.22 4.54 1.93
CA TYR A 101 19.87 3.58 1.05
C TYR A 101 19.62 3.95 -0.41
N ASP A 102 20.67 4.36 -1.12
CA ASP A 102 20.57 4.89 -2.49
C ASP A 102 19.98 3.89 -3.49
N ILE A 103 20.06 2.59 -3.22
CA ILE A 103 19.46 1.56 -4.10
C ILE A 103 17.95 1.80 -4.32
N PHE A 104 17.23 2.29 -3.31
CA PHE A 104 15.79 2.58 -3.47
C PHE A 104 15.54 3.73 -4.45
N LYS A 105 16.40 4.74 -4.46
CA LYS A 105 16.29 5.87 -5.40
C LYS A 105 16.41 5.43 -6.86
N THR A 106 17.07 4.29 -7.12
CA THR A 106 17.25 3.76 -8.48
C THR A 106 16.04 3.00 -9.01
N VAL A 107 15.12 2.56 -8.14
CA VAL A 107 13.96 1.72 -8.51
C VAL A 107 12.62 2.42 -8.27
N GLU A 108 12.62 3.55 -7.57
CA GLU A 108 11.39 4.29 -7.29
C GLU A 108 10.93 5.11 -8.50
N THR A 109 9.61 5.24 -8.64
CA THR A 109 8.97 6.08 -9.65
C THR A 109 8.00 7.03 -8.96
N GLU A 110 8.18 8.33 -9.14
CA GLU A 110 7.43 9.39 -8.44
C GLU A 110 5.91 9.20 -8.50
N SER A 111 5.37 8.85 -9.68
CA SER A 111 3.93 8.62 -9.88
C SER A 111 3.33 7.50 -9.01
N ARG A 112 4.15 6.58 -8.49
CA ARG A 112 3.69 5.54 -7.54
C ARG A 112 3.51 6.08 -6.12
N TRP A 113 4.11 7.22 -5.81
CA TRP A 113 4.11 7.84 -4.48
C TRP A 113 3.07 8.95 -4.33
N GLU A 114 2.48 9.41 -5.43
CA GLU A 114 1.37 10.36 -5.43
C GLU A 114 0.16 9.78 -4.68
N ASN A 115 -0.29 10.48 -3.64
CA ASN A 115 -1.46 10.10 -2.82
C ASN A 115 -1.38 8.66 -2.26
N ALA A 116 -0.17 8.13 -2.11
CA ALA A 116 0.07 6.74 -1.74
C ALA A 116 0.60 6.59 -0.31
N LEU A 117 0.44 5.38 0.20
CA LEU A 117 0.94 4.94 1.48
C LEU A 117 2.36 4.36 1.31
N GLY A 118 3.37 5.19 1.56
CA GLY A 118 4.75 4.73 1.71
C GLY A 118 5.09 4.28 3.13
N ILE A 119 5.80 3.17 3.28
CA ILE A 119 6.34 2.71 4.58
C ILE A 119 7.73 2.07 4.42
N GLU A 120 8.59 2.29 5.40
CA GLU A 120 9.91 1.66 5.52
C GLU A 120 10.04 1.04 6.91
N ALA A 121 10.62 -0.16 6.97
CA ALA A 121 10.80 -0.92 8.19
C ALA A 121 12.09 -1.74 8.11
N LYS A 122 12.71 -2.01 9.26
CA LYS A 122 13.96 -2.75 9.34
C LYS A 122 13.75 -4.08 10.05
N LYS A 123 14.30 -5.16 9.52
CA LYS A 123 14.33 -6.45 10.21
C LYS A 123 15.28 -6.34 11.41
N CYS A 124 14.82 -6.73 12.60
CA CYS A 124 15.67 -6.87 13.78
C CYS A 124 16.89 -7.76 13.50
N ALA A 125 17.99 -7.50 14.21
CA ALA A 125 19.20 -8.31 14.13
C ALA A 125 18.93 -9.77 14.53
#